data_AF-A0A1S9I5S6-F1
#
_entry.id   AF-A0A1S9I5S6-F1
#
_cell.length_a   1.000
_cell.length_b   1.000
_cell.length_c   1.000
_cell.angle_alpha   90.00
_cell.angle_beta   90.00
_cell.angle_gamma   90.00
#
_symmetry.space_group_name_H-M   'P 1'
#
loop_
_entity.id
_entity.type
_entity.pdbx_description
1 polymer ?
#
loop_
_entity_poly.entity_id
_entity_poly.type
_entity_poly.pdbx_seq_one_letter_code
_entity_poly.pdbx_strand_id
1 'polypeptide(L)'
;MDILNAVKGINNVLWNYVLIFLLCGTGIIFTISLKFVQVSKFKASFKKAFGGMSLKGKKAGSDGMSSFQSLATAVAAQVGTGNLAGAATAIVSGGPGAIFWMWISAFLGMAT
;
A
#
# COMPACT_ATOMS: atom_id res chain seq x y z
N MET A 1 6.34 37.33 6.85
CA MET A 1 6.85 36.36 5.87
C MET A 1 7.52 35.15 6.54
N ASP A 2 7.94 35.26 7.80
CA ASP A 2 8.82 34.28 8.45
C ASP A 2 8.15 32.95 8.80
N ILE A 3 6.90 32.96 9.27
CA ILE A 3 6.16 31.72 9.60
C ILE A 3 5.92 30.87 8.34
N LEU A 4 5.60 31.51 7.21
CA LEU A 4 5.34 30.81 5.96
C LEU A 4 6.62 30.15 5.42
N ASN A 5 7.77 30.80 5.60
CA ASN A 5 9.08 30.24 5.24
C ASN A 5 9.48 29.08 6.17
N ALA A 6 9.23 29.21 7.48
CA ALA A 6 9.45 28.12 8.42
C ALA A 6 8.60 26.89 8.11
N VAL A 7 7.30 27.08 7.82
CA VAL A 7 6.39 25.99 7.42
C VAL A 7 6.84 25.32 6.13
N LYS A 8 7.27 26.08 5.12
CA LYS A 8 7.81 25.53 3.87
C LYS A 8 9.11 24.74 4.09
N GLY A 9 9.98 25.21 5.00
CA GLY A 9 11.20 24.51 5.38
C GLY A 9 10.90 23.14 6.00
N ILE A 10 10.02 23.11 7.01
CA ILE A 10 9.61 21.88 7.69
C ILE A 10 8.93 20.92 6.70
N ASN A 11 8.02 21.44 5.87
CA ASN A 11 7.31 20.66 4.85
C ASN A 11 8.31 19.95 3.91
N ASN A 12 9.29 20.67 3.36
CA ASN A 12 10.30 20.07 2.49
C ASN A 12 11.10 18.94 3.17
N VAL A 13 11.50 19.13 4.44
CA VAL A 13 12.24 18.11 5.17
C VAL A 13 11.39 16.86 5.40
N LEU A 14 10.13 17.07 5.81
CA LEU A 14 9.21 15.97 6.09
C LEU A 14 8.88 15.15 4.85
N TRP A 15 8.48 15.80 3.76
CA TRP A 15 8.01 15.13 2.55
C TRP A 15 9.13 14.52 1.71
N ASN A 16 10.27 15.22 1.57
CA ASN A 16 11.34 14.75 0.69
C ASN A 16 12.31 13.77 1.35
N TYR A 17 12.38 13.76 2.69
CA TYR A 17 13.37 12.93 3.40
C TYR A 17 12.71 12.06 4.45
N VAL A 18 12.10 12.65 5.48
CA VAL A 18 11.66 11.91 6.67
C VAL A 18 10.64 10.83 6.33
N LEU A 19 9.58 11.17 5.59
CA LEU A 19 8.52 10.23 5.26
C LEU A 19 9.01 9.07 4.38
N ILE A 20 9.91 9.35 3.43
CA ILE A 20 10.46 8.32 2.54
C ILE A 20 11.29 7.32 3.34
N PHE A 21 12.22 7.82 4.17
CA PHE A 21 13.07 6.95 4.99
C PHE A 21 12.27 6.18 6.04
N LEU A 22 11.27 6.81 6.65
CA LEU A 22 10.43 6.16 7.65
C LEU A 22 9.61 5.05 7.01
N LEU A 23 8.87 5.33 5.93
CA LEU A 23 7.98 4.36 5.30
C LEU A 23 8.76 3.18 4.67
N CYS A 24 9.79 3.47 3.89
CA CYS A 24 10.64 2.42 3.30
C CYS A 24 11.45 1.69 4.37
N GLY A 25 11.98 2.41 5.37
CA GLY A 25 12.75 1.83 6.47
C GLY A 25 11.92 0.88 7.32
N THR A 26 10.72 1.28 7.74
CA THR A 26 9.81 0.39 8.49
C THR A 26 9.38 -0.81 7.65
N GLY A 27 9.12 -0.61 6.35
CA GLY A 27 8.79 -1.71 5.45
C GLY A 27 9.93 -2.73 5.31
N ILE A 28 11.19 -2.28 5.24
CA ILE A 28 12.37 -3.16 5.23
C ILE A 28 12.51 -3.89 6.57
N ILE A 29 12.40 -3.17 7.70
CA ILE A 29 12.50 -3.74 9.04
C ILE A 29 11.46 -4.84 9.21
N PHE A 30 10.19 -4.56 8.93
CA PHE A 30 9.12 -5.56 9.06
C PHE A 30 9.25 -6.69 8.05
N THR A 31 9.69 -6.42 6.83
CA THR A 31 10.00 -7.48 5.85
C THR A 31 11.02 -8.46 6.40
N ILE A 32 12.12 -7.98 7.00
CA ILE A 32 13.17 -8.83 7.55
C ILE A 32 12.69 -9.53 8.83
N SER A 33 12.08 -8.79 9.76
CA SER A 33 11.58 -9.33 11.04
C SER A 33 10.49 -10.38 10.85
N LEU A 34 9.62 -10.22 9.85
CA LEU A 34 8.55 -11.16 9.50
C LEU A 34 9.02 -12.26 8.51
N LYS A 35 10.34 -12.34 8.23
CA LYS A 35 10.96 -13.34 7.35
C LYS A 35 10.32 -13.39 5.96
N PHE A 36 10.20 -12.21 5.32
CA PHE A 36 9.60 -12.04 3.99
C PHE A 36 8.18 -12.62 3.92
N VAL A 37 7.32 -12.23 4.87
CA VAL A 37 5.93 -12.70 4.97
C VAL A 37 5.13 -12.45 3.69
N GLN A 38 5.40 -11.32 3.01
CA GLN A 38 4.76 -10.95 1.76
C GLN A 38 5.08 -11.90 0.61
N VAL A 39 6.16 -12.69 0.69
CA VAL A 39 6.46 -13.76 -0.28
C VAL A 39 5.97 -15.10 0.25
N SER A 40 6.28 -15.43 1.50
CA SER A 40 6.01 -16.76 2.06
C SER A 40 4.52 -17.05 2.28
N LYS A 41 3.71 -16.05 2.61
CA LYS A 41 2.28 -16.21 2.92
C LYS A 41 1.35 -15.74 1.79
N PHE A 42 1.87 -15.11 0.74
CA PHE A 42 1.06 -14.58 -0.37
C PHE A 42 0.09 -15.61 -0.94
N LYS A 43 0.58 -16.81 -1.27
CA LYS A 43 -0.24 -17.89 -1.85
C LYS A 43 -1.34 -18.36 -0.89
N ALA A 44 -1.04 -18.44 0.40
CA ALA A 44 -2.02 -18.85 1.41
C ALA A 44 -3.09 -17.76 1.62
N SER A 45 -2.68 -16.49 1.66
CA SER A 45 -3.58 -15.33 1.76
C SER A 45 -4.50 -15.24 0.55
N PHE A 46 -3.96 -15.40 -0.66
CA PHE A 46 -4.74 -15.41 -1.90
C PHE A 46 -5.77 -16.55 -1.91
N LYS A 47 -5.36 -17.78 -1.53
CA LYS A 47 -6.28 -18.92 -1.40
C LYS A 47 -7.36 -18.66 -0.34
N LYS A 48 -7.07 -17.95 0.75
CA LYS A 48 -8.05 -17.66 1.80
C LYS A 48 -9.00 -16.52 1.42
N ALA A 49 -8.51 -15.53 0.67
CA ALA A 49 -9.31 -14.43 0.16
C ALA A 49 -10.26 -14.88 -0.96
N PHE A 50 -9.78 -15.71 -1.90
CA PHE A 50 -10.54 -16.10 -3.09
C PHE A 50 -11.10 -17.53 -3.03
N GLY A 51 -10.55 -18.44 -2.21
CA GLY A 51 -10.98 -19.84 -2.14
C GLY A 51 -12.33 -20.07 -1.46
N GLY A 52 -12.86 -19.05 -0.77
CA GLY A 52 -14.24 -19.05 -0.25
C GLY A 52 -15.25 -18.37 -1.18
N MET A 53 -14.84 -17.98 -2.39
CA MET A 53 -15.69 -17.31 -3.38
C MET A 53 -16.71 -18.32 -3.94
N SER A 54 -17.80 -18.52 -3.21
CA SER A 54 -18.95 -19.28 -3.68
C SER A 54 -19.98 -18.30 -4.23
N LEU A 55 -20.23 -18.36 -5.55
CA LEU A 55 -21.33 -17.63 -6.21
C LEU A 55 -22.71 -18.04 -5.67
N LYS A 56 -22.80 -19.19 -5.00
CA LYS A 56 -23.92 -19.58 -4.12
C LYS A 56 -23.52 -19.27 -2.69
N GLY A 57 -23.98 -18.14 -2.14
CA GLY A 57 -23.55 -17.62 -0.85
C GLY A 57 -23.45 -18.68 0.25
N LYS A 58 -22.22 -18.98 0.68
CA LYS A 58 -22.04 -19.57 2.02
C LYS A 58 -22.14 -18.44 3.01
N LYS A 59 -23.07 -18.60 3.95
CA LYS A 59 -23.41 -17.65 5.01
C LYS A 59 -22.12 -17.05 5.59
N ALA A 60 -22.04 -15.72 5.54
CA ALA A 60 -21.34 -14.97 6.57
C ALA A 60 -21.65 -15.64 7.92
N GLY A 61 -20.64 -15.85 8.76
CA GLY A 61 -20.91 -16.11 10.18
C GLY A 61 -21.87 -15.04 10.70
N SER A 62 -22.62 -15.35 11.76
CA SER A 62 -23.79 -14.59 12.24
C SER A 62 -23.62 -13.07 12.44
N ASP A 63 -22.40 -12.51 12.35
CA ASP A 63 -22.08 -11.14 12.71
C ASP A 63 -21.03 -10.43 11.82
N GLY A 64 -20.76 -10.81 10.55
CA GLY A 64 -19.69 -10.12 9.81
C GLY A 64 -19.53 -10.30 8.29
N MET A 65 -18.58 -9.55 7.73
CA MET A 65 -18.20 -9.54 6.31
C MET A 65 -17.26 -10.72 5.96
N SER A 66 -17.42 -11.37 4.80
CA SER A 66 -16.51 -12.45 4.36
C SER A 66 -15.10 -11.94 4.03
N SER A 67 -14.09 -12.83 4.00
CA SER A 67 -12.70 -12.47 3.63
C SER A 67 -12.61 -11.77 2.27
N PHE A 68 -13.38 -12.25 1.28
CA PHE A 68 -13.41 -11.62 -0.04
C PHE A 68 -14.08 -10.24 0.00
N GLN A 69 -15.22 -10.12 0.67
CA GLN A 69 -15.90 -8.82 0.78
C GLN A 69 -15.03 -7.81 1.52
N SER A 70 -14.32 -8.22 2.58
CA SER A 70 -13.40 -7.33 3.32
C SER A 70 -12.26 -6.86 2.44
N LEU A 71 -11.68 -7.76 1.64
CA LEU A 71 -10.67 -7.42 0.65
C LEU A 71 -11.23 -6.49 -0.43
N ALA A 72 -12.41 -6.77 -0.97
CA ALA A 72 -13.05 -5.96 -2.00
C ALA A 72 -13.37 -4.54 -1.49
N THR A 73 -13.86 -4.41 -0.25
CA THR A 73 -14.09 -3.11 0.39
C THR A 73 -12.79 -2.33 0.57
N ALA A 74 -11.72 -2.98 1.05
CA ALA A 74 -10.41 -2.33 1.17
C ALA A 74 -9.86 -1.87 -0.19
N VAL A 75 -9.89 -2.75 -1.21
CA VAL A 75 -9.43 -2.41 -2.56
C VAL A 75 -10.26 -1.27 -3.16
N ALA A 76 -11.59 -1.29 -3.01
CA ALA A 76 -12.45 -0.21 -3.47
C ALA A 76 -12.16 1.13 -2.77
N ALA A 77 -11.77 1.10 -1.49
CA ALA A 77 -11.39 2.31 -0.76
C ALA A 77 -10.05 2.89 -1.23
N GLN A 78 -9.09 2.04 -1.61
CA GLN A 78 -7.77 2.47 -2.08
C GLN A 78 -7.72 2.79 -3.58
N VAL A 79 -8.54 2.16 -4.43
CA VAL A 79 -8.49 2.33 -5.88
C VAL A 79 -9.42 3.47 -6.32
N GLY A 80 -8.83 4.56 -6.82
CA GLY A 80 -9.59 5.68 -7.37
C GLY A 80 -8.76 6.53 -8.33
N THR A 81 -9.38 7.61 -8.84
CA THR A 81 -8.76 8.53 -9.80
C THR A 81 -7.43 9.11 -9.29
N GLY A 82 -7.31 9.32 -7.97
CA GLY A 82 -6.08 9.80 -7.34
C GLY A 82 -4.87 8.88 -7.55
N ASN A 83 -5.04 7.57 -7.46
CA ASN A 83 -3.94 6.61 -7.67
C ASN A 83 -3.51 6.57 -9.14
N LEU A 84 -4.46 6.69 -10.07
CA LEU A 84 -4.17 6.72 -11.51
C LEU A 84 -3.48 8.02 -11.92
N ALA A 85 -4.01 9.17 -11.49
CA ALA A 85 -3.42 10.47 -11.74
C ALA A 85 -2.03 10.59 -11.09
N GLY A 86 -1.88 10.11 -9.85
CA GLY A 86 -0.60 10.08 -9.15
C GLY A 86 0.45 9.23 -9.87
N ALA A 87 0.08 8.04 -10.35
CA ALA A 87 0.95 7.20 -11.16
C ALA A 87 1.35 7.89 -12.47
N ALA A 88 0.40 8.51 -13.17
CA ALA A 88 0.68 9.26 -14.40
C ALA A 88 1.63 10.44 -14.13
N THR A 89 1.39 11.24 -13.09
CA THR A 89 2.27 12.35 -12.71
C THR A 89 3.66 11.85 -12.32
N ALA A 90 3.77 10.74 -11.59
CA ALA A 90 5.06 10.15 -11.24
C ALA A 90 5.86 9.72 -12.47
N ILE A 91 5.21 9.12 -13.46
CA ILE A 91 5.86 8.72 -14.72
C ILE A 91 6.26 9.95 -15.54
N VAL A 92 5.39 10.96 -15.66
CA VAL A 92 5.67 12.18 -16.44
C VAL A 92 6.80 12.99 -15.81
N SER A 93 6.83 13.10 -14.48
CA SER A 93 7.83 13.90 -13.75
C SER A 93 9.14 13.16 -13.50
N GLY A 94 9.09 11.86 -13.15
CA GLY A 94 10.24 11.04 -12.78
C GLY A 94 10.74 10.11 -13.89
N GLY A 95 10.07 10.08 -15.05
CA GLY A 95 10.36 9.16 -16.14
C GLY A 95 9.86 7.74 -15.90
N PRO A 96 10.12 6.81 -16.84
CA PRO A 96 9.63 5.44 -16.77
C PRO A 96 10.17 4.64 -15.57
N GLY A 97 11.31 5.06 -15.00
CA GLY A 97 11.89 4.45 -13.79
C GLY A 97 11.02 4.60 -12.55
N ALA A 98 10.05 5.52 -12.53
CA ALA A 98 9.12 5.68 -11.41
C ALA A 98 8.32 4.40 -11.13
N ILE A 99 7.97 3.63 -12.17
CA ILE A 99 7.21 2.37 -12.03
C ILE A 99 7.96 1.35 -11.17
N PHE A 100 9.27 1.23 -11.37
CA PHE A 100 10.12 0.34 -10.59
C PHE A 100 10.07 0.69 -9.10
N TRP A 101 10.19 1.98 -8.76
CA TRP A 101 10.13 2.45 -7.39
C TRP A 101 8.73 2.33 -6.76
N MET A 102 7.67 2.48 -7.56
CA MET A 102 6.30 2.20 -7.12
C MET A 102 6.11 0.74 -6.75
N TRP A 103 6.67 -0.20 -7.51
CA TRP A 103 6.60 -1.62 -7.16
C TRP A 103 7.43 -1.98 -5.92
N ILE A 104 8.62 -1.41 -5.77
CA ILE A 104 9.44 -1.62 -4.56
C ILE A 104 8.72 -1.09 -3.32
N SER A 105 8.20 0.13 -3.37
CA SER A 105 7.49 0.73 -2.24
C SER A 105 6.22 -0.05 -1.90
N ALA A 106 5.45 -0.49 -2.91
CA ALA A 106 4.30 -1.37 -2.68
C ALA A 106 4.72 -2.72 -2.07
N PHE A 107 5.84 -3.30 -2.51
CA PHE A 107 6.35 -4.56 -1.98
C PHE A 107 6.74 -4.46 -0.51
N LEU A 108 7.44 -3.39 -0.13
CA LEU A 108 7.82 -3.13 1.26
C LEU A 108 6.59 -2.80 2.12
N GLY A 109 5.60 -2.09 1.55
CA GLY A 109 4.35 -1.74 2.21
C GLY A 109 3.42 -2.93 2.47
N MET A 110 3.58 -4.07 1.79
CA MET A 110 2.78 -5.27 2.08
C MET A 110 3.06 -5.86 3.48
N ALA A 111 4.22 -5.55 4.07
CA ALA A 111 4.60 -6.04 5.40
C ALA A 111 4.11 -5.13 6.55
N THR A 112 3.65 -3.91 6.23
CA THR A 112 3.15 -2.89 7.18
C THR A 112 1.63 -2.85 7.16
#